data_AF-A0A7Y8JBT6-F1
#
_entry.id   AF-A0A7Y8JBT6-F1
#
_cell.length_a   1.000
_cell.length_b   1.000
_cell.length_c   1.000
_cell.angle_alpha   90.00
_cell.angle_beta   90.00
_cell.angle_gamma   90.00
#
_symmetry.space_group_name_H-M   'P 1'
#
loop_
_entity.id
_entity.type
_entity.pdbx_description
1 polymer ?
#
loop_
_entity_poly.entity_id
_entity_poly.type
_entity_poly.pdbx_seq_one_letter_code
_entity_poly.pdbx_strand_id
1 'polypeptide(L)'
;MKSRISTFLSLVACLTWFFAAPLAAQTDTGFIELGDDPPRELANISAGVPRGQELPENDPRIRQAREWLRQAATATGQEEEWIAANALKLSRYIFTTQGVRATPLEVLEAYARLAAPGKPLSDVSNAYFQARRQAPDHSHAAAMKALIR
;
A
#
# COMPACT_ATOMS: atom_id res chain seq x y z
N MET A 1 -18.77 70.74 -39.44
CA MET A 1 -20.16 70.22 -39.44
C MET A 1 -20.13 68.71 -39.26
N LYS A 2 -21.00 68.17 -38.39
CA LYS A 2 -21.16 66.77 -37.91
C LYS A 2 -20.04 66.34 -36.93
N SER A 3 -20.21 66.23 -35.60
CA SER A 3 -21.27 65.62 -34.75
C SER A 3 -21.47 64.14 -35.14
N ARG A 4 -21.40 63.10 -34.29
CA ARG A 4 -21.35 62.92 -32.83
C ARG A 4 -21.34 61.37 -32.59
N ILE A 5 -21.01 60.92 -31.37
CA ILE A 5 -21.50 59.68 -30.70
C ILE A 5 -20.88 58.31 -31.10
N SER A 6 -20.07 57.75 -30.20
CA SER A 6 -20.32 56.43 -29.59
C SER A 6 -19.46 56.28 -28.32
N THR A 7 -19.99 56.69 -27.18
CA THR A 7 -20.58 55.82 -26.14
C THR A 7 -19.52 55.05 -25.34
N PHE A 8 -19.01 55.73 -24.31
CA PHE A 8 -18.57 55.14 -23.05
C PHE A 8 -19.70 54.26 -22.48
N LEU A 9 -19.42 53.01 -22.09
CA LEU A 9 -19.81 52.38 -20.81
C LEU A 9 -19.52 50.88 -20.81
N SER A 10 -19.23 50.37 -19.60
CA SER A 10 -19.09 48.95 -19.19
C SER A 10 -17.68 48.37 -19.37
N LEU A 11 -16.99 47.85 -18.35
CA LEU A 11 -17.36 47.58 -16.97
C LEU A 11 -16.04 47.37 -16.20
N VAL A 12 -15.67 48.31 -15.33
CA VAL A 12 -14.64 48.11 -14.30
C VAL A 12 -15.39 47.90 -13.00
N ALA A 13 -15.54 46.64 -12.59
CA ALA A 13 -15.85 46.26 -11.21
C ALA A 13 -15.78 44.73 -11.06
N CYS A 14 -14.74 44.26 -10.38
CA CYS A 14 -14.80 43.29 -9.27
C CYS A 14 -13.48 42.49 -9.20
N LEU A 15 -12.47 43.15 -8.64
CA LEU A 15 -11.49 42.50 -7.78
C LEU A 15 -12.26 41.91 -6.56
N THR A 16 -12.41 40.59 -6.51
CA THR A 16 -12.41 39.81 -5.25
C THR A 16 -11.91 38.41 -5.63
N TRP A 17 -10.63 38.14 -5.41
CA TRP A 17 -10.19 37.37 -4.24
C TRP A 17 -10.89 36.01 -4.11
N PHE A 18 -10.92 35.22 -5.19
CA PHE A 18 -10.80 33.78 -5.01
C PHE A 18 -9.33 33.44 -4.82
N PHE A 19 -8.85 33.61 -3.58
CA PHE A 19 -7.88 32.68 -3.05
C PHE A 19 -8.55 31.31 -3.14
N ALA A 20 -8.32 30.61 -4.25
CA ALA A 20 -8.39 29.17 -4.23
C ALA A 20 -7.39 28.77 -3.16
N ALA A 21 -7.91 28.40 -1.98
CA ALA A 21 -7.13 27.79 -0.94
C ALA A 21 -6.24 26.75 -1.62
N PRO A 22 -4.94 26.67 -1.30
CA PRO A 22 -4.18 25.51 -1.72
C PRO A 22 -4.98 24.33 -1.19
N LEU A 23 -5.49 23.51 -2.11
CA LEU A 23 -6.05 22.20 -1.82
C LEU A 23 -5.07 21.62 -0.82
N ALA A 24 -5.50 21.52 0.44
CA ALA A 24 -4.63 21.12 1.52
C ALA A 24 -3.88 19.92 0.98
N ALA A 25 -2.56 20.06 0.87
CA ALA A 25 -1.71 18.94 0.56
C ALA A 25 -2.12 17.92 1.60
N GLN A 26 -2.90 16.92 1.17
CA GLN A 26 -3.05 15.71 1.93
C GLN A 26 -1.62 15.28 2.07
N THR A 27 -1.07 15.55 3.25
CA THR A 27 0.09 14.86 3.74
C THR A 27 -0.37 13.43 3.76
N ASP A 28 -0.20 12.76 2.62
CA ASP A 28 -0.26 11.33 2.46
C ASP A 28 0.91 10.82 3.30
N THR A 29 0.67 10.78 4.59
CA THR A 29 1.52 10.11 5.55
C THR A 29 1.35 8.60 5.41
N GLY A 30 0.88 8.10 4.26
CA GLY A 30 1.14 6.75 3.76
C GLY A 30 0.74 5.63 4.71
N PHE A 31 -0.22 5.86 5.60
CA PHE A 31 -0.88 4.81 6.35
C PHE A 31 -1.98 4.27 5.47
N ILE A 32 -1.81 3.03 5.01
CA ILE A 32 -2.90 2.29 4.41
C ILE A 32 -3.79 1.85 5.58
N GLU A 33 -4.94 2.52 5.74
CA GLU A 33 -5.95 2.12 6.70
C GLU A 33 -6.58 0.81 6.19
N LEU A 34 -6.14 -0.31 6.77
CA LEU A 34 -6.87 -1.57 6.66
C LEU A 34 -8.09 -1.48 7.57
N GLY A 35 -9.19 -2.11 7.17
CA GLY A 35 -10.39 -2.23 7.98
C GLY A 35 -10.17 -3.05 9.25
N ASP A 36 -11.26 -3.26 9.99
CA ASP A 36 -11.24 -3.78 11.36
C ASP A 36 -10.66 -5.21 11.53
N ASP A 37 -10.44 -5.97 10.44
CA ASP A 37 -9.81 -7.29 10.46
C ASP A 37 -8.69 -7.38 9.40
N PRO A 38 -7.49 -6.83 9.68
CA PRO A 38 -6.37 -6.81 8.74
C PRO A 38 -6.01 -8.20 8.17
N PRO A 39 -5.98 -9.30 8.96
CA PRO A 39 -5.78 -10.64 8.41
C PRO A 39 -6.77 -11.02 7.29
N ARG A 40 -8.06 -10.73 7.48
CA ARG A 40 -9.11 -11.03 6.50
C ARG A 40 -8.94 -10.15 5.26
N GLU A 41 -8.64 -8.87 5.43
CA GLU A 41 -8.44 -7.97 4.30
C GLU A 41 -7.23 -8.37 3.44
N LEU A 42 -6.08 -8.67 4.06
CA LEU A 42 -4.91 -9.16 3.34
C LEU A 42 -5.21 -10.46 2.58
N ALA A 43 -6.00 -11.36 3.18
CA ALA A 43 -6.43 -12.60 2.52
C ALA A 43 -7.37 -12.34 1.34
N ASN A 44 -8.37 -11.47 1.49
CA ASN A 44 -9.28 -11.06 0.43
C ASN A 44 -8.52 -10.45 -0.75
N ILE A 45 -7.61 -9.50 -0.50
CA ILE A 45 -6.79 -8.85 -1.53
C ILE A 45 -5.90 -9.88 -2.23
N SER A 46 -5.27 -10.77 -1.47
CA SER A 46 -4.37 -11.78 -2.03
C SER A 46 -5.11 -12.80 -2.89
N ALA A 47 -6.31 -13.21 -2.47
CA ALA A 47 -7.19 -14.09 -3.24
C ALA A 47 -7.81 -13.39 -4.46
N GLY A 48 -7.72 -12.05 -4.56
CA GLY A 48 -8.33 -11.29 -5.65
C GLY A 48 -9.86 -11.27 -5.56
N VAL A 49 -10.41 -11.31 -4.35
CA VAL A 49 -11.85 -11.26 -4.13
C VAL A 49 -12.39 -9.90 -4.61
N PRO A 50 -13.46 -9.87 -5.42
CA PRO A 50 -14.07 -8.62 -5.88
C PRO A 50 -14.55 -7.75 -4.70
N ARG A 51 -14.56 -6.43 -4.91
CA ARG A 51 -15.08 -5.50 -3.90
C ARG A 51 -16.54 -5.84 -3.56
N GLY A 52 -16.85 -5.88 -2.27
CA GLY A 52 -18.19 -6.24 -1.75
C GLY A 52 -18.42 -7.75 -1.60
N GLN A 53 -17.42 -8.58 -1.89
CA GLN A 53 -17.37 -9.99 -1.52
C GLN A 53 -16.28 -10.22 -0.48
N GLU A 54 -16.43 -11.27 0.32
CA GLU A 54 -15.43 -11.70 1.30
C GLU A 54 -15.18 -13.19 1.17
N LEU A 55 -13.96 -13.61 1.52
CA LEU A 55 -13.68 -15.00 1.80
C LEU A 55 -14.56 -15.48 2.98
N PRO A 56 -14.95 -16.77 3.00
CA PRO A 56 -15.59 -17.36 4.17
C PRO A 56 -14.76 -17.15 5.43
N GLU A 57 -15.40 -16.96 6.58
CA GLU A 57 -14.69 -16.64 7.84
C GLU A 57 -13.67 -17.71 8.26
N ASN A 58 -13.91 -18.96 7.87
CA ASN A 58 -13.05 -20.11 8.13
C ASN A 58 -12.05 -20.40 6.99
N ASP A 59 -11.91 -19.50 6.01
CA ASP A 59 -10.95 -19.67 4.92
C ASP A 59 -9.52 -19.82 5.49
N PRO A 60 -8.77 -20.85 5.07
CA PRO A 60 -7.44 -21.12 5.62
C PRO A 60 -6.47 -19.95 5.44
N ARG A 61 -6.66 -19.09 4.43
CA ARG A 61 -5.81 -17.92 4.19
C ARG A 61 -5.97 -16.88 5.29
N ILE A 62 -7.17 -16.68 5.83
CA ILE A 62 -7.41 -15.74 6.94
C ILE A 62 -6.67 -16.21 8.18
N ARG A 63 -6.78 -17.50 8.50
CA ARG A 63 -6.05 -18.10 9.62
C ARG A 63 -4.54 -18.01 9.44
N GLN A 64 -4.05 -18.27 8.23
CA GLN A 64 -2.62 -18.17 7.91
C GLN A 64 -2.10 -16.74 8.03
N ALA A 65 -2.86 -15.76 7.53
CA ALA A 65 -2.55 -14.34 7.65
C ALA A 65 -2.44 -13.92 9.11
N ARG A 66 -3.40 -14.35 9.95
CA ARG A 66 -3.42 -14.06 11.38
C ARG A 66 -2.19 -14.64 12.09
N GLU A 67 -1.83 -15.87 11.74
CA GLU A 67 -0.64 -16.52 12.30
C GLU A 67 0.65 -15.79 11.89
N TRP A 68 0.81 -15.45 10.62
CA TRP A 68 1.99 -14.74 10.15
C TRP A 68 2.12 -13.32 10.69
N LEU A 69 1.00 -12.59 10.87
CA LEU A 69 1.01 -11.27 11.51
C LEU A 69 1.52 -11.36 12.95
N ARG A 70 0.98 -12.30 13.74
CA ARG A 70 1.44 -12.55 15.11
C ARG A 70 2.92 -12.92 15.17
N GLN A 71 3.38 -13.77 14.26
CA GLN A 71 4.80 -14.16 14.18
C GLN A 71 5.70 -12.95 13.91
N ALA A 72 5.34 -12.13 12.90
CA ALA A 72 6.11 -10.94 12.56
C ALA A 72 6.06 -9.87 13.68
N ALA A 73 4.90 -9.68 14.31
CA ALA A 73 4.73 -8.75 15.44
C ALA A 73 5.60 -9.18 16.63
N THR A 74 5.56 -10.46 16.98
CA THR A 74 6.40 -11.03 18.05
C THR A 74 7.89 -10.86 17.74
N ALA A 75 8.30 -11.09 16.50
CA ALA A 75 9.70 -10.99 16.09
C ALA A 75 10.22 -9.55 16.09
N THR A 76 9.38 -8.55 15.79
CA THR A 76 9.81 -7.16 15.59
C THR A 76 9.43 -6.20 16.72
N GLY A 77 8.45 -6.57 17.55
CA GLY A 77 7.82 -5.67 18.53
C GLY A 77 6.95 -4.59 17.90
N GLN A 78 6.54 -4.73 16.63
CA GLN A 78 5.65 -3.81 15.93
C GLN A 78 4.20 -4.31 15.99
N GLU A 79 3.25 -3.38 15.90
CA GLU A 79 1.81 -3.68 15.87
C GLU A 79 1.41 -4.45 14.59
N GLU A 80 0.44 -5.36 14.71
CA GLU A 80 -0.03 -6.19 13.60
C GLU A 80 -0.59 -5.32 12.45
N GLU A 81 -1.32 -4.26 12.75
CA GLU A 81 -1.90 -3.33 11.79
C GLU A 81 -0.81 -2.63 10.96
N TRP A 82 0.27 -2.22 11.61
CA TRP A 82 1.41 -1.57 10.94
C TRP A 82 2.13 -2.55 10.00
N ILE A 83 2.32 -3.80 10.44
CA ILE A 83 2.92 -4.86 9.63
C ILE A 83 2.02 -5.18 8.42
N ALA A 84 0.71 -5.28 8.63
CA ALA A 84 -0.26 -5.53 7.56
C ALA A 84 -0.25 -4.42 6.52
N ALA A 85 -0.24 -3.15 6.95
CA ALA A 85 -0.16 -2.00 6.05
C ALA A 85 1.14 -2.01 5.23
N ASN A 86 2.27 -2.36 5.85
CA ASN A 86 3.55 -2.48 5.15
C ASN A 86 3.56 -3.64 4.14
N ALA A 87 2.95 -4.78 4.48
CA ALA A 87 2.85 -5.91 3.56
C ALA A 87 2.08 -5.53 2.28
N LEU A 88 0.95 -4.84 2.45
CA LEU A 88 0.15 -4.31 1.33
C LEU A 88 0.89 -3.22 0.54
N LYS A 89 1.61 -2.32 1.22
CA LYS A 89 2.41 -1.27 0.58
C LYS A 89 3.52 -1.87 -0.28
N LEU A 90 4.28 -2.83 0.25
CA LEU A 90 5.37 -3.47 -0.48
C LEU A 90 4.85 -4.31 -1.65
N SER A 91 3.74 -5.02 -1.48
CA SER A 91 3.15 -5.82 -2.58
C SER A 91 2.75 -4.93 -3.76
N ARG A 92 2.15 -3.76 -3.48
CA ARG A 92 1.84 -2.74 -4.50
C ARG A 92 3.12 -2.18 -5.12
N TYR A 93 4.14 -1.88 -4.31
CA TYR A 93 5.41 -1.35 -4.80
C TYR A 93 6.13 -2.32 -5.74
N ILE A 94 6.15 -3.62 -5.43
CA ILE A 94 6.71 -4.66 -6.31
C ILE A 94 5.98 -4.65 -7.66
N PHE A 95 4.65 -4.60 -7.66
CA PHE A 95 3.88 -4.52 -8.90
C PHE A 95 4.23 -3.28 -9.72
N THR A 96 4.22 -2.10 -9.09
CA THR A 96 4.51 -0.83 -9.78
C THR A 96 5.91 -0.78 -10.37
N THR A 97 6.90 -1.37 -9.70
CA THR A 97 8.32 -1.24 -10.12
C THR A 97 8.85 -2.39 -10.95
N GLN A 98 8.32 -3.61 -10.75
CA GLN A 98 8.78 -4.82 -11.44
C GLN A 98 7.77 -5.33 -12.48
N GLY A 99 6.56 -4.78 -12.52
CA GLY A 99 5.50 -5.21 -13.45
C GLY A 99 4.92 -6.59 -13.16
N VAL A 100 5.26 -7.19 -12.02
CA VAL A 100 4.83 -8.54 -11.63
C VAL A 100 3.91 -8.51 -10.43
N ARG A 101 2.92 -9.40 -10.42
CA ARG A 101 2.02 -9.51 -9.27
C ARG A 101 2.79 -10.07 -8.07
N ALA A 102 2.71 -9.34 -6.96
CA ALA A 102 2.99 -9.83 -5.61
C ALA A 102 1.73 -9.59 -4.78
N THR A 103 1.34 -10.59 -3.99
CA THR A 103 0.21 -10.50 -3.07
C THR A 103 0.67 -10.04 -1.69
N PRO A 104 -0.19 -9.37 -0.91
CA PRO A 104 0.14 -9.04 0.46
C PRO A 104 0.48 -10.25 1.32
N LEU A 105 -0.16 -11.42 1.10
CA LEU A 105 0.18 -12.65 1.82
C LEU A 105 1.57 -13.19 1.48
N GLU A 106 2.03 -13.09 0.24
CA GLU A 106 3.42 -13.45 -0.12
C GLU A 106 4.44 -12.57 0.61
N VAL A 107 4.15 -11.26 0.76
CA VAL A 107 5.01 -10.36 1.52
C VAL A 107 4.96 -10.68 3.02
N LEU A 108 3.76 -10.93 3.54
CA LEU A 108 3.56 -11.26 4.94
C LEU A 108 4.24 -12.58 5.32
N GLU A 109 4.25 -13.57 4.44
CA GLU A 109 5.03 -14.80 4.61
C GLU A 109 6.54 -14.50 4.74
N ALA A 110 7.07 -13.58 3.93
CA ALA A 110 8.46 -13.14 4.03
C ALA A 110 8.74 -12.47 5.38
N TYR A 111 7.85 -11.61 5.86
CA TYR A 111 7.96 -11.00 7.19
C TYR A 111 7.95 -12.05 8.30
N ALA A 112 6.99 -12.97 8.29
CA ALA A 112 6.89 -14.00 9.32
C ALA A 112 8.13 -14.91 9.40
N ARG A 113 8.77 -15.19 8.25
CA ARG A 113 9.93 -16.10 8.21
C ARG A 113 11.28 -15.42 8.41
N LEU A 114 11.40 -14.13 8.08
CA LEU A 114 12.70 -13.45 8.02
C LEU A 114 12.85 -12.32 9.04
N ALA A 115 11.75 -11.86 9.64
CA ALA A 115 11.82 -10.89 10.72
C ALA A 115 12.61 -11.46 11.90
N ALA A 116 13.36 -10.60 12.57
CA ALA A 116 14.17 -10.97 13.72
C ALA A 116 14.22 -9.83 14.74
N PRO A 117 14.37 -10.14 16.05
CA PRO A 117 14.50 -9.13 17.08
C PRO A 117 15.65 -8.15 16.81
N GLY A 118 15.38 -6.85 17.01
CA GLY A 118 16.35 -5.79 16.80
C GLY A 118 16.68 -5.46 15.34
N LYS A 119 16.06 -6.13 14.36
CA LYS A 119 16.19 -5.78 12.94
C LYS A 119 14.94 -5.03 12.46
N PRO A 120 15.09 -3.94 11.71
CA PRO A 120 13.94 -3.23 11.18
C PRO A 120 13.28 -4.03 10.05
N LEU A 121 11.94 -4.00 9.98
CA LEU A 121 11.17 -4.69 8.94
C LEU A 121 11.49 -4.17 7.52
N SER A 122 12.04 -2.96 7.40
CA SER A 122 12.56 -2.40 6.15
C SER A 122 13.68 -3.25 5.56
N ASP A 123 14.51 -3.89 6.38
CA ASP A 123 15.60 -4.75 5.88
C ASP A 123 15.04 -6.00 5.22
N VAL A 124 14.02 -6.62 5.83
CA VAL A 124 13.29 -7.75 5.23
C VAL A 124 12.60 -7.31 3.95
N SER A 125 11.96 -6.14 3.96
CA SER A 125 11.27 -5.57 2.78
C SER A 125 12.23 -5.39 1.61
N ASN A 126 13.40 -4.80 1.87
CA ASN A 126 14.45 -4.59 0.86
C ASN A 126 15.02 -5.91 0.36
N ALA A 127 15.35 -6.84 1.27
CA ALA A 127 15.88 -8.15 0.91
C ALA A 127 14.89 -8.95 0.05
N TYR A 128 13.61 -8.99 0.45
CA TYR A 128 12.55 -9.65 -0.31
C TYR A 128 12.33 -9.01 -1.67
N PHE A 129 12.29 -7.67 -1.76
CA PHE A 129 12.18 -6.94 -3.01
C PHE A 129 13.32 -7.29 -4.00
N GLN A 130 14.57 -7.29 -3.52
CA GLN A 130 15.73 -7.62 -4.35
C GLN A 130 15.74 -9.10 -4.75
N ALA A 131 15.39 -10.00 -3.84
CA ALA A 131 15.26 -11.43 -4.15
C ALA A 131 14.19 -11.68 -5.21
N ARG A 132 13.03 -11.01 -5.12
CA ARG A 132 11.98 -11.04 -6.15
C ARG A 132 12.47 -10.50 -7.50
N ARG A 133 13.30 -9.47 -7.50
CA ARG A 133 13.88 -8.92 -8.74
C ARG A 133 14.84 -9.89 -9.43
N GLN A 134 15.55 -10.70 -8.66
CA GLN A 134 16.57 -11.63 -9.15
C GLN A 134 16.04 -13.05 -9.38
N ALA A 135 14.88 -13.38 -8.81
CA ALA A 135 14.24 -14.67 -8.96
C ALA A 135 13.85 -14.95 -10.42
N PRO A 136 14.00 -16.20 -10.91
CA PRO A 136 13.38 -16.63 -12.16
C PRO A 136 11.89 -16.32 -12.15
N ASP A 137 11.41 -15.71 -13.25
CA ASP A 137 10.05 -15.21 -13.45
C ASP A 137 9.56 -14.27 -12.35
N HIS A 138 10.50 -13.64 -11.64
CA HIS A 138 10.27 -12.87 -10.44
C HIS A 138 9.48 -13.64 -9.38
N SER A 139 9.60 -14.96 -9.29
CA SER A 139 8.70 -15.78 -8.47
C SER A 139 8.93 -15.64 -6.96
N HIS A 140 7.85 -15.77 -6.17
CA HIS A 140 7.91 -15.74 -4.70
C HIS A 140 8.70 -16.94 -4.17
N ALA A 141 8.41 -18.14 -4.68
CA ALA A 141 9.07 -19.36 -4.24
C ALA A 141 10.60 -19.30 -4.43
N ALA A 142 11.10 -18.82 -5.57
CA ALA A 142 12.53 -18.69 -5.79
C ALA A 142 13.16 -17.59 -4.92
N ALA A 143 12.46 -16.46 -4.72
CA ALA A 143 12.90 -15.41 -3.82
C ALA A 143 13.03 -15.93 -2.37
N MET A 144 12.02 -16.63 -1.86
CA MET A 144 12.05 -17.19 -0.51
C MET A 144 13.13 -18.26 -0.35
N LYS A 145 13.32 -19.13 -1.34
CA LYS A 145 14.40 -20.13 -1.34
C LYS A 145 15.79 -19.47 -1.28
N ALA A 146 15.97 -18.31 -1.89
CA ALA A 146 17.24 -17.58 -1.83
C ALA A 146 17.50 -16.97 -0.44
N LEU A 147 16.44 -16.63 0.31
CA LEU A 147 16.53 -15.91 1.58
C LEU A 147 16.58 -16.82 2.82
N ILE A 148 15.90 -17.97 2.81
CA ILE A 148 15.81 -18.88 3.97
C ILE A 148 16.96 -19.91 3.96
N ARG A 149 18.20 -19.45 3.89
CA ARG A 149 19.37 -20.35 3.95
C ARG A 149 19.76 -20.73 5.37
#